data_AF-A0A7C3MAA0-F1
#
_entry.id   AF-A0A7C3MAA0-F1
#
_cell.length_a   1.000
_cell.length_b   1.000
_cell.length_c   1.000
_cell.angle_alpha   90.00
_cell.angle_beta   90.00
_cell.angle_gamma   90.00
#
_symmetry.space_group_name_H-M   'P 1'
#
loop_
_entity.id
_entity.type
_entity.pdbx_description
1 polymer ?
#
loop_
_entity_poly.entity_id
_entity_poly.type
_entity_poly.pdbx_seq_one_letter_code
_entity_poly.pdbx_strand_id
1 'polypeptide(L)'
;MRRGLLIVGHGSQLSHYREVMELHRKRIEDSGAFDEVKIAFVARKRRPMPDEAIREMNCDVIYVVPLFISNGLHVTEDLPDMLGFPRGSGRKEGEFEGKKVIICEPIGEDYFVTYAILNSVYRIGRG
;
A
#
# COMPACT_ATOMS: atom_id res chain seq x y z
N MET A 1 0.75 -6.77 20.38
CA MET A 1 0.60 -7.21 18.98
C MET A 1 1.19 -6.13 18.09
N ARG A 2 2.30 -6.39 17.39
CA ARG A 2 2.94 -5.45 16.46
C ARG A 2 2.19 -5.41 15.14
N ARG A 3 1.84 -4.21 14.69
CA ARG A 3 1.07 -3.94 13.47
C ARG A 3 1.96 -3.25 12.44
N GLY A 4 2.07 -3.86 11.27
CA GLY A 4 2.78 -3.30 10.12
C GLY A 4 1.84 -2.72 9.07
N LEU A 5 2.31 -1.71 8.34
CA LEU A 5 1.66 -1.20 7.14
C LEU A 5 2.61 -1.33 5.93
N LEU A 6 2.12 -1.95 4.87
CA LEU A 6 2.78 -1.99 3.56
C LEU A 6 1.96 -1.21 2.54
N ILE A 7 2.51 -0.11 2.03
CA ILE A 7 1.90 0.68 0.96
C ILE A 7 2.37 0.11 -0.38
N VAL A 8 1.44 -0.41 -1.20
CA VAL A 8 1.77 -1.03 -2.49
C VAL A 8 1.39 -0.10 -3.62
N GLY A 9 2.39 0.32 -4.41
CA GLY A 9 2.19 1.10 -5.62
C GLY A 9 2.44 0.29 -6.89
N HIS A 10 2.12 0.87 -8.04
CA HIS A 10 2.41 0.23 -9.32
C HIS A 10 3.93 0.15 -9.57
N GLY A 11 4.64 1.26 -9.44
CA GLY A 11 6.08 1.34 -9.72
C GLY A 11 6.40 2.03 -11.05
N SER A 12 5.88 3.26 -11.23
CA SER A 12 6.15 4.11 -12.39
C SER A 12 7.65 4.29 -12.65
N GLN A 13 8.02 4.57 -13.92
CA GLN A 13 9.40 4.93 -14.28
C GLN A 13 9.84 6.29 -13.72
N LEU A 14 8.90 7.17 -13.44
CA LEU A 14 9.16 8.51 -12.94
C LEU A 14 9.65 8.48 -11.48
N SER A 15 10.76 9.17 -11.20
CA SER A 15 11.34 9.29 -9.85
C SER A 15 10.33 9.83 -8.83
N HIS A 16 9.53 10.81 -9.26
CA HIS A 16 8.56 11.48 -8.41
C HIS A 16 7.52 10.53 -7.80
N TYR A 17 7.14 9.45 -8.49
CA TYR A 17 6.18 8.48 -7.94
C TYR A 17 6.72 7.81 -6.67
N ARG A 18 8.01 7.45 -6.67
CA ARG A 18 8.67 6.87 -5.49
C ARG A 18 8.80 7.90 -4.36
N GLU A 19 9.13 9.15 -4.69
CA GLU A 19 9.22 10.22 -3.69
C GLU A 19 7.88 10.46 -2.98
N VAL A 20 6.77 10.44 -3.71
CA VAL A 20 5.42 10.59 -3.13
C VAL A 20 5.09 9.40 -2.22
N MET A 21 5.39 8.18 -2.64
CA MET A 21 5.19 7.00 -1.79
C MET A 21 6.02 7.06 -0.51
N GLU A 22 7.28 7.47 -0.61
CA GLU A 22 8.18 7.65 0.53
C GLU A 22 7.68 8.76 1.48
N LEU A 23 7.15 9.85 0.93
CA LEU A 23 6.51 10.91 1.72
C LEU A 23 5.34 10.37 2.54
N HIS A 24 4.47 9.54 1.95
CA HIS A 24 3.37 8.92 2.68
C HIS A 24 3.85 7.92 3.74
N ARG A 25 4.84 7.08 3.39
CA ARG A 25 5.48 6.15 4.32
C ARG A 25 6.00 6.88 5.55
N LYS A 26 6.80 7.94 5.33
CA LYS A 26 7.38 8.76 6.40
C LYS A 26 6.32 9.45 7.25
N ARG A 27 5.30 10.06 6.63
CA ARG A 27 4.20 10.72 7.37
C ARG A 27 3.48 9.76 8.32
N ILE A 28 3.24 8.53 7.87
CA ILE A 28 2.55 7.52 8.69
C ILE A 28 3.48 6.97 9.76
N GLU A 29 4.74 6.72 9.44
CA GLU A 29 5.77 6.33 10.41
C GLU A 29 5.92 7.38 11.53
N ASP A 30 6.08 8.66 11.17
CA ASP A 30 6.24 9.77 12.11
C ASP A 30 4.99 9.97 13.00
N SER A 31 3.82 9.47 12.59
CA SER A 31 2.58 9.53 13.38
C SER A 31 2.46 8.45 14.46
N GLY A 32 3.29 7.40 14.42
CA GLY A 32 3.24 6.28 15.36
C GLY A 32 2.00 5.38 15.22
N ALA A 33 1.22 5.50 14.14
CA ALA A 33 -0.01 4.73 13.94
C ALA A 33 0.24 3.21 13.74
N PHE A 34 1.42 2.83 13.25
CA PHE A 34 1.88 1.47 13.03
C PHE A 34 3.30 1.30 13.57
N ASP A 35 3.66 0.08 13.97
CA ASP A 35 4.98 -0.27 14.51
C ASP A 35 6.08 -0.33 13.43
N GLU A 36 5.69 -0.50 12.17
CA GLU A 36 6.58 -0.52 11.01
C GLU A 36 5.81 -0.11 9.74
N VAL A 37 6.40 0.74 8.89
CA VAL A 37 5.79 1.18 7.63
C VAL A 37 6.77 1.02 6.48
N LYS A 38 6.41 0.22 5.46
CA LYS A 38 7.20 -0.01 4.24
C LYS A 38 6.43 0.36 2.98
N ILE A 39 7.16 0.52 1.87
CA ILE A 39 6.61 0.64 0.51
C ILE A 39 7.05 -0.56 -0.33
N ALA A 40 6.20 -1.00 -1.25
CA ALA A 40 6.53 -2.02 -2.25
C ALA A 40 5.85 -1.74 -3.59
N PHE A 41 6.27 -2.48 -4.62
CA PHE A 41 5.82 -2.27 -6.00
C PHE A 41 5.45 -3.57 -6.69
N VAL A 42 4.32 -3.59 -7.40
CA VAL A 42 3.88 -4.76 -8.19
C VAL A 42 4.53 -4.84 -9.58
N ALA A 43 5.11 -3.75 -10.11
CA ALA A 43 5.78 -3.82 -11.41
C ALA A 43 7.05 -4.70 -11.34
N ARG A 44 7.13 -5.71 -12.22
CA ARG A 44 8.19 -6.76 -12.26
C ARG A 44 9.65 -6.28 -12.21
N LYS A 45 9.93 -5.01 -12.50
CA LYS A 45 11.29 -4.43 -12.49
C LYS A 45 11.53 -3.45 -11.33
N ARG A 46 10.64 -3.40 -10.34
CA ARG A 46 10.72 -2.48 -9.20
C ARG A 46 10.85 -3.26 -7.90
N ARG A 47 11.70 -2.74 -7.01
CA ARG A 47 12.03 -3.32 -5.71
C ARG A 47 11.76 -2.31 -4.59
N PRO A 48 11.39 -2.79 -3.38
CA PRO A 48 11.06 -4.19 -3.09
C PRO A 48 9.70 -4.60 -3.67
N MET A 49 9.53 -5.89 -3.97
CA MET A 49 8.22 -6.49 -4.24
C MET A 49 7.44 -6.70 -2.93
N PRO A 50 6.10 -6.85 -2.96
CA PRO A 50 5.30 -6.98 -1.74
C PRO A 50 5.71 -8.17 -0.86
N ASP A 51 6.04 -9.31 -1.47
CA ASP A 51 6.51 -10.51 -0.77
C ASP A 51 7.86 -10.28 -0.08
N GLU A 52 8.81 -9.65 -0.77
CA GLU A 52 10.12 -9.26 -0.20
C GLU A 52 9.93 -8.33 1.00
N ALA A 53 9.09 -7.31 0.87
CA ALA A 53 8.84 -6.35 1.94
C ALA A 53 8.19 -7.02 3.16
N ILE A 54 7.20 -7.91 2.95
CA ILE A 54 6.55 -8.64 4.05
C ILE A 54 7.54 -9.55 4.79
N ARG A 55 8.47 -10.21 4.07
CA ARG A 55 9.52 -11.03 4.71
C ARG A 55 10.38 -10.22 5.66
N GLU A 56 10.77 -9.01 5.27
CA GLU A 56 11.61 -8.12 6.08
C GLU A 56 10.89 -7.52 7.30
N MET A 57 9.57 -7.36 7.26
CA MET A 57 8.81 -6.74 8.34
C MET A 57 8.70 -7.64 9.58
N ASN A 58 8.93 -7.09 10.77
CA ASN A 58 8.85 -7.84 12.02
C ASN A 58 7.56 -7.50 12.79
N CYS A 59 6.42 -7.91 12.24
CA CYS A 59 5.08 -7.61 12.73
C CYS A 59 4.21 -8.87 12.82
N ASP A 60 3.28 -8.90 13.79
CA ASP A 60 2.33 -9.99 14.00
C ASP A 60 1.20 -9.95 12.94
N VAL A 61 0.81 -8.74 12.54
CA VAL A 61 -0.16 -8.48 11.45
C VAL A 61 0.36 -7.40 10.52
N ILE A 62 0.22 -7.60 9.22
CA ILE A 62 0.61 -6.64 8.19
C ILE A 62 -0.61 -6.27 7.35
N TYR A 63 -0.93 -4.99 7.32
CA TYR A 63 -1.95 -4.42 6.45
C TYR A 63 -1.29 -4.01 5.13
N VAL A 64 -1.80 -4.52 4.02
CA VAL A 64 -1.32 -4.24 2.67
C VAL A 64 -2.32 -3.33 2.00
N VAL A 65 -1.97 -2.06 1.79
CA VAL A 65 -2.85 -1.03 1.21
C VAL A 65 -2.42 -0.73 -0.22
N PRO A 66 -3.25 -1.06 -1.23
CA PRO A 66 -2.99 -0.69 -2.61
C PRO A 66 -3.20 0.82 -2.81
N LEU A 67 -2.13 1.55 -3.13
CA LEU A 67 -2.17 2.96 -3.52
C LEU A 67 -2.60 3.09 -5.00
N PHE A 68 -3.84 2.70 -5.29
CA PHE A 68 -4.45 2.67 -6.61
C PHE A 68 -5.80 3.37 -6.62
N ILE A 69 -6.15 3.97 -7.76
CA ILE A 69 -7.45 4.66 -7.95
C ILE A 69 -8.57 3.68 -8.36
N SER A 70 -8.22 2.54 -8.95
CA SER A 70 -9.22 1.56 -9.40
C SER A 70 -8.86 0.15 -8.99
N ASN A 71 -9.87 -0.71 -8.94
CA ASN A 71 -9.75 -2.16 -8.81
C ASN A 71 -9.31 -2.80 -10.15
N GLY A 72 -8.15 -2.40 -10.67
CA GLY A 72 -7.57 -2.97 -11.89
C GLY A 72 -6.79 -4.26 -11.65
N LEU A 73 -6.25 -4.85 -12.73
CA LEU A 73 -5.52 -6.13 -12.72
C LEU A 73 -4.39 -6.20 -11.68
N HIS A 74 -3.71 -5.07 -11.43
CA HIS A 74 -2.66 -5.00 -10.41
C HIS A 74 -3.17 -5.29 -8.99
N VAL A 75 -4.40 -4.88 -8.69
CA VAL A 75 -5.04 -5.06 -7.38
C VAL A 75 -5.76 -6.40 -7.31
N THR A 76 -6.43 -6.80 -8.40
CA THR A 76 -7.28 -7.99 -8.41
C THR A 76 -6.57 -9.28 -8.78
N GLU A 77 -5.40 -9.21 -9.43
CA GLU A 77 -4.65 -10.37 -9.89
C GLU A 77 -3.19 -10.35 -9.42
N ASP A 78 -2.40 -9.35 -9.83
CA ASP A 78 -0.94 -9.39 -9.60
C ASP A 78 -0.58 -9.38 -8.10
N LEU A 79 -1.14 -8.46 -7.31
CA LEU A 79 -0.86 -8.38 -5.89
C LEU A 79 -1.30 -9.64 -5.12
N PRO A 80 -2.54 -10.15 -5.29
CA PRO A 80 -2.94 -11.43 -4.70
C PRO A 80 -2.03 -12.59 -5.11
N ASP A 81 -1.69 -12.72 -6.39
CA ASP A 81 -0.84 -13.80 -6.90
C ASP A 81 0.56 -13.77 -6.25
N MET A 82 1.17 -12.59 -6.09
CA MET A 82 2.47 -12.44 -5.43
C MET A 82 2.46 -12.91 -3.97
N LEU A 83 1.31 -12.83 -3.31
CA LEU A 83 1.16 -13.18 -1.90
C LEU A 83 0.46 -14.52 -1.69
N GLY A 84 0.04 -15.22 -2.75
CA GLY A 84 -0.72 -16.47 -2.65
C GLY A 84 -2.15 -16.29 -2.14
N PHE A 85 -2.78 -15.13 -2.38
CA PHE A 85 -4.15 -14.83 -1.99
C PHE A 85 -5.14 -15.05 -3.14
N PRO A 86 -6.44 -15.27 -2.87
CA PRO A 86 -7.46 -15.37 -3.91
C PRO A 86 -7.53 -14.09 -4.76
N ARG A 87 -7.69 -14.23 -6.08
CA ARG A 87 -7.96 -13.11 -6.98
C ARG A 87 -9.33 -12.49 -6.74
N GLY A 88 -9.52 -11.26 -7.22
CA GLY A 88 -10.80 -10.54 -7.18
C GLY A 88 -10.72 -9.22 -6.39
N SER A 89 -11.85 -8.52 -6.29
CA SER A 89 -11.99 -7.29 -5.51
C SER A 89 -12.20 -7.56 -4.01
N GLY A 90 -12.28 -6.49 -3.22
CA GLY A 90 -12.57 -6.57 -1.79
C GLY A 90 -11.38 -6.94 -0.92
N ARG A 91 -11.58 -6.75 0.39
CA ARG A 91 -10.63 -7.07 1.44
C ARG A 91 -10.39 -8.58 1.53
N LYS A 92 -9.13 -8.97 1.73
CA LYS A 92 -8.71 -10.37 1.86
C LYS A 92 -7.88 -10.55 3.12
N GLU A 93 -8.14 -11.60 3.88
CA GLU A 93 -7.38 -11.95 5.08
C GLU A 93 -6.82 -13.36 4.95
N GLY A 94 -5.61 -13.54 5.44
CA GLY A 94 -4.91 -14.82 5.35
C GLY A 94 -3.54 -14.73 6.00
N GLU A 95 -2.68 -15.66 5.64
CA GLU A 95 -1.31 -15.72 6.13
C GLU A 95 -0.33 -15.76 4.95
N PHE A 96 0.82 -15.12 5.14
CA PHE A 96 1.96 -15.22 4.25
C PHE A 96 3.18 -15.61 5.07
N GLU A 97 3.72 -16.80 4.80
CA GLU A 97 4.89 -17.35 5.52
C GLU A 97 4.75 -17.28 7.06
N GLY A 98 3.54 -17.59 7.57
CA GLY A 98 3.21 -17.60 9.01
C GLY A 98 2.90 -16.23 9.62
N LYS A 99 2.91 -15.14 8.83
CA LYS A 99 2.49 -13.80 9.28
C LYS A 99 1.05 -13.53 8.86
N LYS A 100 0.23 -12.97 9.75
CA LYS A 100 -1.13 -12.54 9.38
C LYS A 100 -1.05 -11.37 8.41
N VAL A 101 -1.69 -11.49 7.25
CA VAL A 101 -1.72 -10.46 6.20
C VAL A 101 -3.17 -10.11 5.86
N ILE A 102 -3.43 -8.80 5.77
CA ILE A 102 -4.73 -8.25 5.39
C ILE A 102 -4.52 -7.36 4.16
N ILE A 103 -4.95 -7.84 2.98
CA ILE A 103 -4.99 -7.01 1.77
C ILE A 103 -6.25 -6.15 1.84
N CYS A 104 -6.05 -4.84 2.01
CA CYS A 104 -7.11 -3.85 2.05
C CYS A 104 -7.62 -3.54 0.63
N GLU A 105 -8.74 -2.82 0.56
CA GLU A 105 -9.23 -2.25 -0.70
C GLU A 105 -8.33 -1.09 -1.16
N PRO A 106 -8.27 -0.82 -2.48
CA PRO A 106 -7.55 0.33 -3.00
C PRO A 106 -8.20 1.63 -2.53
N ILE A 107 -7.41 2.69 -2.40
CA ILE A 107 -7.88 3.97 -1.83
C ILE A 107 -8.87 4.74 -2.73
N GLY A 108 -9.03 4.34 -4.00
CA GLY A 108 -9.67 5.16 -5.03
C GLY A 108 -11.12 5.57 -4.78
N GLU A 109 -11.88 4.76 -4.04
CA GLU A 109 -13.29 5.04 -3.71
C GLU A 109 -13.47 5.71 -2.34
N ASP A 110 -12.38 5.96 -1.61
CA ASP A 110 -12.43 6.63 -0.32
C ASP A 110 -12.78 8.11 -0.48
N TYR A 111 -13.65 8.64 0.39
CA TYR A 111 -13.99 10.06 0.42
C TYR A 111 -12.77 10.98 0.52
N PHE A 112 -11.67 10.54 1.14
CA PHE A 112 -10.41 11.29 1.19
C PHE A 112 -9.81 11.54 -0.19
N VAL A 113 -10.04 10.68 -1.18
CA VAL A 113 -9.65 10.95 -2.56
C VAL A 113 -10.50 12.07 -3.14
N THR A 114 -11.81 12.09 -2.86
CA THR A 114 -12.68 13.22 -3.23
C THR A 114 -12.19 14.53 -2.61
N TYR A 115 -11.85 14.52 -1.31
CA TYR A 115 -11.29 15.71 -0.65
C TYR A 115 -9.90 16.09 -1.16
N ALA A 116 -9.07 15.13 -1.56
CA ALA A 116 -7.78 15.43 -2.18
C ALA A 116 -7.95 16.15 -3.54
N ILE A 117 -8.96 15.76 -4.34
CA ILE A 117 -9.32 16.45 -5.58
C ILE A 117 -9.74 17.89 -5.28
N LEU A 118 -10.65 18.09 -4.32
CA LEU A 118 -11.09 19.43 -3.91
C LEU A 118 -9.90 20.27 -3.40
N ASN A 119 -9.02 19.69 -2.59
CA ASN A 119 -7.89 20.42 -2.02
C ASN A 119 -6.77 20.72 -3.04
N SER A 120 -6.76 20.03 -4.19
CA SER A 120 -5.93 20.45 -5.32
C SER A 120 -6.30 21.84 -5.82
N VAL A 121 -7.60 22.18 -5.77
CA VAL A 121 -8.14 23.52 -6.11
C VAL A 121 -8.00 24.48 -4.94
N TYR A 122 -8.49 24.10 -3.76
CA TYR A 122 -8.59 25.03 -2.62
C TYR A 122 -7.27 25.27 -1.89
N ARG A 123 -6.28 24.37 -2.04
CA ARG A 123 -4.93 24.48 -1.46
C ARG A 123 -4.88 24.78 0.03
N ILE A 124 -5.88 24.34 0.78
CA ILE A 124 -5.95 24.49 2.23
C ILE A 124 -4.81 23.67 2.86
N GLY A 125 -4.06 24.30 3.79
CA GLY A 125 -2.95 23.66 4.50
C GLY A 125 -1.62 23.63 3.75
N ARG A 126 -1.53 24.23 2.55
CA ARG A 126 -0.23 24.58 1.95
C ARG A 126 0.15 25.98 2.46
N GLY A 127 1.21 26.05 3.26
CA GLY A 127 1.90 27.31 3.52
C GLY A 127 2.46 27.93 2.24
#